data_AF-A0AAV8X8V0-F1
#
_entry.id   AF-A0AAV8X8V0-F1
#
_cell.length_a   1.000
_cell.length_b   1.000
_cell.length_c   1.000
_cell.angle_alpha   90.00
_cell.angle_beta   90.00
_cell.angle_gamma   90.00
#
_symmetry.space_group_name_H-M   'P 1'
#
loop_
_entity.id
_entity.type
_entity.pdbx_description
1 polymer ?
#
loop_
_entity_poly.entity_id
_entity_poly.type
_entity_poly.pdbx_seq_one_letter_code
_entity_poly.pdbx_strand_id
1 'polypeptide(L)'
;CAISTNGDLGEPQPLIVNLNYTIRHPQTTDVVSFSGGENFMLSCPGTHLQVGVGDQKLNFSETETTTCVSDKQFTIQNTTTLFTNITCVQYPIQIARSTNDTCEEENQEIEIGFSVNSVYIRLLHICFDNKTHVTLYSHLQQKPSIRGRQSGFPRPSWINDDFYNFGRDTSNKNANGLLYNNIQIATISQLIGYNSTTSNPYINNTANLYLARGHLVAKADFAYGAEQRATFSMVSATQTRQSPMETKHT
;
A
#
# COMPACT_ATOMS: atom_id res chain seq x y z
N CYS A 1 -4.24 -27.59 0.05
CA CYS A 1 -4.85 -26.52 -0.75
C CYS A 1 -3.76 -25.69 -1.42
N ALA A 2 -4.05 -25.10 -2.58
CA ALA A 2 -3.15 -24.21 -3.28
C ALA A 2 -3.96 -23.16 -4.04
N ILE A 3 -3.54 -21.90 -3.92
CA ILE A 3 -4.17 -20.76 -4.61
C ILE A 3 -3.11 -19.97 -5.38
N SER A 4 -3.48 -19.39 -6.50
CA SER A 4 -2.66 -18.44 -7.26
C SER A 4 -2.96 -17.00 -6.85
N THR A 5 -1.93 -16.20 -6.60
CA THR A 5 -2.06 -14.77 -6.36
C THR A 5 -2.68 -14.00 -7.53
N ASN A 6 -2.57 -14.51 -8.76
CA ASN A 6 -3.08 -13.87 -9.97
C ASN A 6 -4.37 -14.50 -10.52
N GLY A 7 -4.97 -15.47 -9.83
CA GLY A 7 -6.16 -16.17 -10.33
C GLY A 7 -7.20 -16.57 -9.30
N ASP A 8 -6.83 -16.68 -8.02
CA ASP A 8 -7.71 -17.29 -7.01
C ASP A 8 -8.10 -16.35 -5.86
N LEU A 9 -7.55 -15.13 -5.82
CA LEU A 9 -7.88 -14.14 -4.80
C LEU A 9 -9.19 -13.43 -5.18
N GLY A 10 -10.19 -13.44 -4.29
CA GLY A 10 -11.38 -12.62 -4.45
C GLY A 10 -11.06 -11.14 -4.29
N GLU A 11 -11.86 -10.24 -4.88
CA GLU A 11 -11.62 -8.80 -4.77
C GLU A 11 -12.80 -8.02 -4.17
N PRO A 12 -12.57 -7.13 -3.19
CA PRO A 12 -11.30 -6.84 -2.49
C PRO A 12 -10.73 -8.04 -1.72
N GLN A 13 -9.44 -8.32 -1.84
CA GLN A 13 -8.83 -9.48 -1.18
C GLN A 13 -8.54 -9.27 0.32
N PRO A 14 -8.72 -10.31 1.16
CA PRO A 14 -8.20 -10.32 2.53
C PRO A 14 -6.69 -10.49 2.58
N LEU A 15 -6.10 -10.09 3.70
CA LEU A 15 -4.75 -10.50 4.08
C LEU A 15 -4.74 -11.98 4.44
N ILE A 16 -3.76 -12.71 3.94
CA ILE A 16 -3.49 -14.10 4.32
C ILE A 16 -2.41 -14.08 5.40
N VAL A 17 -2.79 -14.44 6.63
CA VAL A 17 -1.93 -14.26 7.81
C VAL A 17 -1.75 -15.61 8.50
N ASN A 18 -0.50 -15.99 8.79
CA ASN A 18 -0.21 -17.17 9.61
C ASN A 18 -0.63 -16.93 11.07
N LEU A 19 -0.82 -17.98 11.86
CA LEU A 19 -1.22 -17.86 13.27
C LEU A 19 -0.20 -17.07 14.15
N ASN A 20 1.03 -16.89 13.67
CA ASN A 20 2.06 -16.07 14.32
C ASN A 20 2.10 -14.60 13.83
N TYR A 21 1.04 -14.11 13.20
CA TYR A 21 0.91 -12.74 12.71
C TYR A 21 1.96 -12.33 11.65
N THR A 22 2.37 -13.28 10.83
CA THR A 22 3.16 -13.00 9.62
C THR A 22 2.28 -13.13 8.38
N ILE A 23 2.38 -12.20 7.43
CA ILE A 23 1.72 -12.35 6.13
C ILE A 23 2.32 -13.57 5.43
N ARG A 24 1.45 -14.48 4.99
CA ARG A 24 1.82 -15.66 4.23
C ARG A 24 1.98 -15.28 2.77
N HIS A 25 3.23 -15.11 2.34
CA HIS A 25 3.57 -14.82 0.94
C HIS A 25 3.53 -16.08 0.05
N PRO A 26 3.39 -15.94 -1.28
CA PRO A 26 3.56 -17.06 -2.20
C PRO A 26 5.00 -17.59 -2.18
N GLN A 27 5.23 -18.75 -2.77
CA GLN A 27 6.57 -19.33 -2.93
C GLN A 27 7.37 -18.58 -4.04
N THR A 28 8.36 -19.20 -4.66
CA THR A 28 9.08 -18.59 -5.81
C THR A 28 8.22 -18.50 -7.09
N THR A 29 7.00 -19.04 -7.05
CA THR A 29 5.95 -18.91 -8.07
C THR A 29 4.82 -18.04 -7.53
N ASP A 30 3.72 -17.90 -8.27
CA ASP A 30 2.48 -17.23 -7.83
C ASP A 30 1.61 -18.08 -6.89
N VAL A 31 2.10 -19.25 -6.44
CA VAL A 31 1.31 -20.20 -5.64
C VAL A 31 1.54 -19.99 -4.14
N VAL A 32 0.43 -19.93 -3.41
CA VAL A 32 0.38 -20.02 -1.95
C VAL A 32 -0.19 -21.39 -1.57
N SER A 33 0.59 -22.20 -0.87
CA SER A 33 0.21 -23.57 -0.50
C SER A 33 -0.17 -23.67 0.97
N PHE A 34 -1.09 -24.59 1.27
CA PHE A 34 -1.57 -24.93 2.62
C PHE A 34 -1.70 -26.45 2.76
N SER A 35 -1.33 -27.00 3.91
CA SER A 35 -1.53 -28.42 4.22
C SER A 35 -3.01 -28.69 4.49
N GLY A 36 -3.49 -29.90 4.19
CA GLY A 36 -4.87 -30.30 4.52
C GLY A 36 -5.11 -30.20 6.04
N GLY A 37 -6.18 -29.53 6.45
CA GLY A 37 -6.47 -29.24 7.86
C GLY A 37 -5.61 -28.13 8.49
N GLU A 38 -4.73 -27.46 7.74
CA GLU A 38 -3.97 -26.32 8.23
C GLU A 38 -4.90 -25.14 8.56
N ASN A 39 -4.68 -24.54 9.72
CA ASN A 39 -5.35 -23.32 10.16
C ASN A 39 -4.47 -22.10 9.94
N PHE A 40 -5.08 -21.02 9.45
CA PHE A 40 -4.48 -19.71 9.28
C PHE A 40 -5.57 -18.64 9.48
N MET A 41 -5.23 -17.36 9.36
CA MET A 41 -6.17 -16.26 9.47
C MET A 41 -6.36 -15.58 8.12
N LEU A 42 -7.61 -15.20 7.85
CA LEU A 42 -7.94 -14.20 6.84
C LEU A 42 -8.37 -12.93 7.56
N SER A 43 -7.82 -11.79 7.16
CA SER A 43 -8.05 -10.52 7.85
C SER A 43 -8.33 -9.38 6.88
N CYS A 44 -9.30 -8.55 7.23
CA CYS A 44 -9.74 -7.38 6.50
C CYS A 44 -9.59 -6.09 7.33
N PRO A 45 -8.37 -5.67 7.73
CA PRO A 45 -8.15 -4.52 8.62
C PRO A 45 -8.99 -3.28 8.27
N GLY A 46 -9.73 -2.78 9.26
CA GLY A 46 -10.60 -1.61 9.11
C GLY A 46 -11.95 -1.91 8.44
N THR A 47 -12.29 -3.17 8.20
CA THR A 47 -13.57 -3.59 7.64
C THR A 47 -13.93 -5.03 8.03
N HIS A 48 -14.82 -5.68 7.29
CA HIS A 48 -15.31 -7.03 7.55
C HIS A 48 -14.90 -8.01 6.45
N LEU A 49 -14.65 -9.26 6.85
CA LEU A 49 -14.57 -10.39 5.92
C LEU A 49 -15.97 -10.71 5.41
N GLN A 50 -16.08 -11.05 4.13
CA GLN A 50 -17.32 -11.39 3.44
C GLN A 50 -17.12 -12.66 2.62
N VAL A 51 -18.02 -13.64 2.76
CA VAL A 51 -17.95 -14.91 2.03
C VAL A 51 -19.19 -15.10 1.17
N GLY A 52 -18.99 -15.38 -0.11
CA GLY A 52 -20.04 -15.78 -1.04
C GLY A 52 -20.42 -17.25 -0.89
N VAL A 53 -21.73 -17.51 -0.72
CA VAL A 53 -22.33 -18.85 -0.66
C VAL A 53 -23.57 -18.88 -1.54
N GLY A 54 -23.45 -19.44 -2.74
CA GLY A 54 -24.50 -19.30 -3.77
C GLY A 54 -24.75 -17.83 -4.09
N ASP A 55 -26.01 -17.39 -4.02
CA ASP A 55 -26.40 -15.99 -4.25
C ASP A 55 -26.30 -15.11 -2.98
N GLN A 56 -25.91 -15.68 -1.84
CA GLN A 56 -25.83 -14.97 -0.56
C GLN A 56 -24.41 -14.52 -0.25
N LYS A 57 -24.30 -13.43 0.51
CA LYS A 57 -23.04 -12.90 1.07
C LYS A 57 -23.14 -12.86 2.58
N LEU A 58 -22.27 -13.61 3.25
CA LEU A 58 -22.19 -13.67 4.71
C LEU A 58 -21.08 -12.74 5.17
N ASN A 59 -21.39 -11.80 6.07
CA ASN A 59 -20.41 -10.94 6.71
C ASN A 59 -19.93 -11.57 8.02
N PHE A 60 -18.63 -11.55 8.25
CA PHE A 60 -17.97 -12.04 9.45
C PHE A 60 -17.21 -10.91 10.15
N SER A 61 -16.42 -11.25 11.15
CA SER A 61 -15.54 -10.30 11.83
C SER A 61 -14.44 -9.79 10.89
N GLU A 62 -13.67 -8.81 11.35
CA GLU A 62 -12.49 -8.33 10.63
C GLU A 62 -11.50 -9.46 10.32
N THR A 63 -11.28 -10.35 11.29
CA THR A 63 -10.33 -11.46 11.20
C THR A 63 -11.02 -12.76 11.58
N GLU A 64 -10.88 -13.78 10.74
CA GLU A 64 -11.45 -15.11 10.99
C GLU A 64 -10.40 -16.21 10.77
N THR A 65 -10.46 -17.24 11.60
CA THR A 65 -9.69 -18.47 11.38
C THR A 65 -10.25 -19.22 10.18
N THR A 66 -9.37 -19.62 9.28
CA THR A 66 -9.67 -20.33 8.05
C THR A 66 -8.91 -21.65 8.02
N THR A 67 -9.59 -22.72 7.59
CA THR A 67 -9.01 -24.06 7.48
C THR A 67 -8.96 -24.50 6.02
N CYS A 68 -7.82 -25.05 5.60
CA CYS A 68 -7.71 -25.69 4.30
C CYS A 68 -8.46 -27.05 4.28
N VAL A 69 -9.38 -27.24 3.33
CA VAL A 69 -10.07 -28.52 3.12
C VAL A 69 -9.34 -29.34 2.05
N SER A 70 -9.49 -28.95 0.78
CA SER A 70 -8.85 -29.58 -0.38
C SER A 70 -8.79 -28.60 -1.56
N ASP A 71 -7.80 -28.75 -2.43
CA ASP A 71 -7.60 -27.89 -3.63
C ASP A 71 -7.71 -26.38 -3.36
N LYS A 72 -8.83 -25.76 -3.73
CA LYS A 72 -9.13 -24.33 -3.55
C LYS A 72 -10.27 -24.07 -2.56
N GLN A 73 -10.71 -25.11 -1.84
CA GLN A 73 -11.79 -25.04 -0.87
C GLN A 73 -11.26 -24.81 0.54
N PHE A 74 -11.89 -23.85 1.20
CA PHE A 74 -11.52 -23.42 2.54
C PHE A 74 -12.78 -23.27 3.39
N THR A 75 -12.64 -23.56 4.68
CA THR A 75 -13.71 -23.40 5.67
C THR A 75 -13.42 -22.20 6.55
N ILE A 76 -14.39 -21.31 6.68
CA ILE A 76 -14.40 -20.20 7.64
C ILE A 76 -15.61 -20.41 8.53
N GLN A 77 -15.39 -20.49 9.85
CA GLN A 77 -16.42 -20.92 10.81
C GLN A 77 -17.05 -22.26 10.36
N ASN A 78 -18.32 -22.25 9.93
CA ASN A 78 -19.04 -23.43 9.45
C ASN A 78 -19.33 -23.38 7.94
N THR A 79 -18.72 -22.46 7.21
CA THR A 79 -18.97 -22.22 5.78
C THR A 79 -17.77 -22.66 4.95
N THR A 80 -17.97 -23.63 4.06
CA THR A 80 -16.95 -24.06 3.10
C THR A 80 -17.23 -23.44 1.73
N THR A 81 -16.22 -22.80 1.13
CA THR A 81 -16.34 -22.15 -0.17
C THR A 81 -15.01 -22.19 -0.94
N LEU A 82 -15.01 -21.72 -2.19
CA LEU A 82 -13.79 -21.45 -2.95
C LEU A 82 -13.11 -20.19 -2.42
N PHE A 83 -11.77 -20.16 -2.42
CA PHE A 83 -11.02 -18.98 -1.98
C PHE A 83 -11.40 -17.70 -2.75
N THR A 84 -11.77 -17.84 -4.03
CA THR A 84 -12.24 -16.73 -4.90
C THR A 84 -13.48 -16.02 -4.37
N ASN A 85 -14.28 -16.71 -3.55
CA ASN A 85 -15.52 -16.19 -2.98
C ASN A 85 -15.30 -15.52 -1.62
N ILE A 86 -14.07 -15.52 -1.11
CA ILE A 86 -13.70 -14.89 0.16
C ILE A 86 -13.11 -13.52 -0.15
N THR A 87 -13.80 -12.47 0.26
CA THR A 87 -13.44 -11.07 0.01
C THR A 87 -13.49 -10.27 1.30
N CYS A 88 -12.97 -9.06 1.28
CA CYS A 88 -13.31 -8.01 2.23
C CYS A 88 -14.42 -7.14 1.66
N VAL A 89 -15.20 -6.49 2.52
CA VAL A 89 -16.20 -5.48 2.07
C VAL A 89 -15.50 -4.29 1.41
N GLN A 90 -14.32 -3.91 1.91
CA GLN A 90 -13.43 -2.89 1.34
C GLN A 90 -12.00 -3.40 1.33
N TYR A 91 -11.10 -2.78 0.55
CA TYR A 91 -9.68 -3.14 0.62
C TYR A 91 -9.15 -2.94 2.05
N PRO A 92 -8.33 -3.88 2.57
CA PRO A 92 -7.62 -3.71 3.83
C PRO A 92 -6.96 -2.34 3.97
N ILE A 93 -7.19 -1.67 5.10
CA ILE A 93 -6.65 -0.34 5.39
C ILE A 93 -5.30 -0.50 6.08
N GLN A 94 -4.25 0.04 5.44
CA GLN A 94 -2.95 0.18 6.08
C GLN A 94 -2.93 1.36 7.07
N ILE A 95 -2.05 1.28 8.06
CA ILE A 95 -1.83 2.32 9.06
C ILE A 95 -0.36 2.72 9.00
N ALA A 96 -0.11 4.02 8.82
CA ALA A 96 1.19 4.63 9.11
C ALA A 96 1.19 5.16 10.55
N ARG A 97 2.21 4.83 11.34
CA ARG A 97 2.34 5.31 12.73
C ARG A 97 3.80 5.57 13.09
N SER A 98 4.03 6.53 13.98
CA SER A 98 5.33 6.69 14.63
C SER A 98 5.67 5.44 15.44
N THR A 99 6.92 5.05 15.47
CA THR A 99 7.43 4.16 16.52
C THR A 99 7.86 4.99 17.74
N ASN A 100 8.36 4.32 18.77
CA ASN A 100 8.99 5.00 19.91
C ASN A 100 10.50 5.21 19.70
N ASP A 101 11.00 4.87 18.51
CA ASP A 101 12.41 4.93 18.16
C ASP A 101 12.70 6.16 17.29
N THR A 102 13.99 6.41 17.11
CA THR A 102 14.51 7.41 16.17
C THR A 102 15.40 6.73 15.15
N CYS A 103 15.57 7.37 14.01
CA CYS A 103 16.44 6.94 12.94
C CYS A 103 17.58 7.94 12.73
N GLU A 104 18.30 7.84 11.60
CA GLU A 104 19.44 8.68 11.24
C GLU A 104 19.23 10.16 11.61
N GLU A 105 20.24 10.79 12.22
CA GLU A 105 20.20 12.18 12.70
C GLU A 105 19.06 12.49 13.71
N GLU A 106 18.68 11.51 14.54
CA GLU A 106 17.61 11.62 15.55
C GLU A 106 16.24 11.96 14.93
N ASN A 107 16.04 11.63 13.65
CA ASN A 107 14.78 11.84 12.96
C ASN A 107 13.71 10.83 13.39
N GLN A 108 12.47 11.12 13.03
CA GLN A 108 11.33 10.32 13.43
C GLN A 108 11.29 9.00 12.66
N GLU A 109 11.21 7.91 13.39
CA GLU A 109 10.93 6.60 12.80
C GLU A 109 9.42 6.40 12.63
N ILE A 110 9.02 6.00 11.43
CA ILE A 110 7.64 5.68 11.06
C ILE A 110 7.60 4.26 10.52
N GLU A 111 6.53 3.53 10.83
CA GLU A 111 6.23 2.25 10.20
C GLU A 111 4.87 2.27 9.50
N ILE A 112 4.77 1.53 8.39
CA ILE A 112 3.52 1.29 7.67
C ILE A 112 3.24 -0.20 7.66
N GLY A 113 1.98 -0.58 7.89
CA GLY A 113 1.59 -1.96 8.07
C GLY A 113 0.09 -2.11 8.30
N PHE A 114 -0.30 -3.27 8.81
CA PHE A 114 -1.70 -3.60 9.09
C PHE A 114 -1.86 -3.97 10.57
N SER A 115 -3.00 -3.60 11.16
CA SER A 115 -3.40 -4.11 12.48
C SER A 115 -4.29 -5.32 12.30
N VAL A 116 -3.90 -6.47 12.87
CA VAL A 116 -4.66 -7.72 12.82
C VAL A 116 -4.84 -8.22 14.25
N ASN A 117 -6.07 -8.24 14.76
CA ASN A 117 -6.38 -8.55 16.18
C ASN A 117 -5.47 -7.79 17.17
N SER A 118 -5.28 -6.49 16.95
CA SER A 118 -4.40 -5.61 17.73
C SER A 118 -2.89 -5.90 17.64
N VAL A 119 -2.47 -6.85 16.82
CA VAL A 119 -1.06 -7.08 16.49
C VAL A 119 -0.71 -6.31 15.22
N TYR A 120 0.32 -5.48 15.30
CA TYR A 120 0.76 -4.69 14.16
C TYR A 120 1.77 -5.48 13.31
N ILE A 121 1.42 -5.70 12.04
CA ILE A 121 2.25 -6.37 11.05
C ILE A 121 2.91 -5.28 10.18
N ARG A 122 4.17 -4.97 10.49
CA ARG A 122 4.96 -3.99 9.74
C ARG A 122 5.30 -4.49 8.34
N LEU A 123 5.13 -3.62 7.34
CA LEU A 123 5.58 -3.81 5.96
C LEU A 123 6.78 -2.94 5.61
N LEU A 124 6.71 -1.67 5.99
CA LEU A 124 7.70 -0.65 5.68
C LEU A 124 8.20 0.00 6.96
N HIS A 125 9.48 0.32 6.94
CA HIS A 125 10.13 1.22 7.88
C HIS A 125 10.56 2.48 7.12
N ILE A 126 10.44 3.64 7.76
CA ILE A 126 10.61 4.94 7.14
C ILE A 126 11.34 5.85 8.14
N CYS A 127 12.39 6.51 7.68
CA CYS A 127 13.04 7.57 8.42
C CYS A 127 12.57 8.92 7.89
N PHE A 128 11.91 9.71 8.73
CA PHE A 128 11.22 10.92 8.33
C PHE A 128 11.74 12.15 9.09
N ASP A 129 12.23 13.14 8.34
CA ASP A 129 12.61 14.44 8.88
C ASP A 129 11.36 15.31 9.05
N ASN A 130 10.98 15.51 10.32
CA ASN A 130 9.81 16.29 10.68
C ASN A 130 9.98 17.82 10.50
N LYS A 131 11.22 18.31 10.33
CA LYS A 131 11.50 19.73 10.12
C LYS A 131 11.37 20.09 8.64
N THR A 132 11.88 19.23 7.76
CA THR A 132 11.85 19.46 6.31
C THR A 132 10.69 18.76 5.60
N HIS A 133 9.96 17.87 6.29
CA HIS A 133 8.89 17.03 5.76
C HIS A 133 9.35 16.12 4.62
N VAL A 134 10.57 15.63 4.73
CA VAL A 134 11.18 14.75 3.74
C VAL A 134 11.48 13.41 4.38
N THR A 135 11.15 12.35 3.64
CA THR A 135 11.60 11.00 3.96
C THR A 135 13.06 10.82 3.54
N LEU A 136 13.94 10.53 4.50
CA LEU A 136 15.37 10.32 4.27
C LEU A 136 15.63 8.96 3.60
N TYR A 137 14.97 7.91 4.09
CA TYR A 137 14.97 6.59 3.48
C TYR A 137 13.73 5.79 3.85
N SER A 138 13.44 4.77 3.04
CA SER A 138 12.46 3.74 3.36
C SER A 138 13.09 2.37 3.15
N HIS A 139 12.76 1.45 4.06
CA HIS A 139 13.30 0.11 4.08
C HIS A 139 12.17 -0.93 4.09
N LEU A 140 12.34 -1.97 3.26
CA LEU A 140 11.49 -3.14 3.22
C LEU A 140 12.36 -4.41 3.29
N GLN A 141 11.83 -5.49 3.85
CA GLN A 141 12.48 -6.79 3.74
C GLN A 141 11.95 -7.54 2.52
N GLN A 142 12.68 -7.46 1.41
CA GLN A 142 12.27 -8.10 0.17
C GLN A 142 12.42 -9.63 0.28
N LYS A 143 11.38 -10.35 -0.14
CA LYS A 143 11.36 -11.82 -0.16
C LYS A 143 11.38 -12.32 -1.62
N PRO A 144 11.96 -13.50 -1.91
CA PRO A 144 11.92 -14.11 -3.25
C PRO A 144 10.50 -14.30 -3.81
N SER A 145 9.49 -14.31 -2.92
CA SER A 145 8.06 -14.38 -3.24
C SER A 145 7.54 -13.26 -4.15
N ILE A 146 8.28 -12.16 -4.30
CA ILE A 146 7.99 -11.09 -5.27
C ILE A 146 7.84 -11.60 -6.71
N ARG A 147 8.47 -12.74 -7.06
CA ARG A 147 8.31 -13.36 -8.39
C ARG A 147 6.87 -13.80 -8.65
N GLY A 148 6.14 -14.15 -7.60
CA GLY A 148 4.73 -14.50 -7.62
C GLY A 148 3.79 -13.33 -7.37
N ARG A 149 4.23 -12.08 -7.55
CA ARG A 149 3.39 -10.90 -7.25
C ARG A 149 2.15 -10.81 -8.13
N GLN A 150 1.13 -10.13 -7.61
CA GLN A 150 0.00 -9.66 -8.40
C GLN A 150 0.44 -8.61 -9.41
N SER A 151 0.09 -8.85 -10.68
CA SER A 151 0.34 -7.92 -11.77
C SER A 151 -0.92 -7.14 -12.12
N GLY A 152 -0.76 -5.86 -12.50
CA GLY A 152 -1.89 -5.03 -12.94
C GLY A 152 -2.91 -4.67 -11.86
N PHE A 153 -2.64 -4.96 -10.58
CA PHE A 153 -3.55 -4.65 -9.48
C PHE A 153 -3.86 -3.14 -9.44
N PRO A 154 -5.11 -2.69 -9.18
CA PRO A 154 -5.48 -1.28 -9.27
C PRO A 154 -4.65 -0.36 -8.36
N ARG A 155 -4.24 0.78 -8.90
CA ARG A 155 -3.55 1.85 -8.16
C ARG A 155 -4.56 2.66 -7.34
N PRO A 156 -4.37 2.85 -6.03
CA PRO A 156 -5.18 3.78 -5.24
C PRO A 156 -4.70 5.23 -5.39
N SER A 157 -5.50 6.17 -4.88
CA SER A 157 -5.05 7.54 -4.63
C SER A 157 -3.99 7.57 -3.51
N TRP A 158 -3.13 8.58 -3.53
CA TRP A 158 -2.18 8.82 -2.45
C TRP A 158 -2.89 9.26 -1.17
N ILE A 159 -2.42 8.76 -0.03
CA ILE A 159 -2.95 9.04 1.30
C ILE A 159 -2.04 10.05 1.98
N ASN A 160 -2.62 11.12 2.53
CA ASN A 160 -1.91 12.01 3.44
C ASN A 160 -2.01 11.44 4.85
N ASP A 161 -0.89 10.92 5.33
CA ASP A 161 -0.75 10.47 6.71
C ASP A 161 -0.57 11.69 7.65
N ASP A 162 -0.82 11.49 8.94
CA ASP A 162 -0.78 12.56 9.94
C ASP A 162 0.65 12.88 10.44
N PHE A 163 1.56 13.17 9.50
CA PHE A 163 2.96 13.52 9.79
C PHE A 163 3.40 14.88 9.21
N TYR A 164 2.52 15.51 8.42
CA TYR A 164 2.84 16.74 7.71
C TYR A 164 2.24 17.96 8.41
N ASN A 165 3.04 19.00 8.63
CA ASN A 165 2.57 20.28 9.14
C ASN A 165 3.26 21.45 8.39
N PHE A 166 2.56 22.04 7.42
CA PHE A 166 3.17 23.04 6.54
C PHE A 166 2.86 24.49 6.97
N GLY A 167 3.91 25.32 7.06
CA GLY A 167 3.78 26.78 7.21
C GLY A 167 3.27 27.23 8.58
N ARG A 168 2.68 28.45 8.63
CA ARG A 168 2.07 29.02 9.86
C ARG A 168 0.72 28.38 10.18
N ASP A 169 0.09 27.74 9.19
CA ASP A 169 -1.16 27.02 9.36
C ASP A 169 -0.86 25.53 9.52
N THR A 170 -0.59 25.14 10.77
CA THR A 170 -0.31 23.75 11.13
C THR A 170 -1.52 22.81 10.95
N SER A 171 -2.69 23.34 10.53
CA SER A 171 -3.85 22.53 10.13
C SER A 171 -3.75 22.01 8.70
N ASN A 172 -2.89 22.60 7.85
CA ASN A 172 -2.65 22.09 6.51
C ASN A 172 -1.67 20.91 6.54
N LYS A 173 -2.25 19.71 6.50
CA LYS A 173 -1.53 18.42 6.45
C LYS A 173 -1.47 17.82 5.04
N ASN A 174 -1.88 18.56 4.01
CA ASN A 174 -2.11 18.03 2.67
C ASN A 174 -0.84 18.05 1.79
N ALA A 175 0.12 17.19 2.10
CA ALA A 175 1.37 17.05 1.34
C ALA A 175 1.09 16.69 -0.13
N ASN A 176 0.11 15.82 -0.36
CA ASN A 176 -0.33 15.42 -1.68
C ASN A 176 -0.78 16.65 -2.51
N GLY A 177 -1.53 17.58 -1.92
CA GLY A 177 -2.04 18.77 -2.61
C GLY A 177 -0.97 19.72 -3.10
N LEU A 178 0.18 19.79 -2.42
CA LEU A 178 1.33 20.62 -2.83
C LEU A 178 1.91 20.21 -4.19
N LEU A 179 1.69 18.96 -4.59
CA LEU A 179 2.13 18.40 -5.87
C LEU A 179 1.06 18.49 -6.95
N TYR A 180 0.02 19.30 -6.80
CA TYR A 180 -0.88 19.64 -7.91
C TYR A 180 -0.25 20.70 -8.80
N ASN A 181 -0.39 20.55 -10.12
CA ASN A 181 0.39 21.33 -11.08
C ASN A 181 0.08 22.83 -11.00
N ASN A 182 -1.15 23.23 -10.69
CA ASN A 182 -1.49 24.63 -10.44
C ASN A 182 -0.78 25.21 -9.20
N ILE A 183 -0.64 24.41 -8.13
CA ILE A 183 0.11 24.78 -6.92
C ILE A 183 1.60 24.87 -7.24
N GLN A 184 2.16 23.87 -7.94
CA GLN A 184 3.56 23.89 -8.37
C GLN A 184 3.88 25.10 -9.24
N ILE A 185 2.98 25.46 -10.17
CA ILE A 185 3.11 26.65 -11.01
C ILE A 185 3.22 27.90 -10.14
N ALA A 186 2.26 28.10 -9.24
CA ALA A 186 2.23 29.27 -8.36
C ALA A 186 3.48 29.36 -7.48
N THR A 187 3.85 28.24 -6.83
CA THR A 187 5.03 28.18 -5.94
C THR A 187 6.33 28.45 -6.69
N ILE A 188 6.59 27.78 -7.81
CA ILE A 188 7.84 27.95 -8.56
C ILE A 188 7.91 29.35 -9.17
N SER A 189 6.82 29.87 -9.74
CA SER A 189 6.78 31.22 -10.28
C SER A 189 7.13 32.27 -9.23
N GLN A 190 6.59 32.12 -8.01
CA GLN A 190 6.92 33.01 -6.88
C GLN A 190 8.41 32.92 -6.51
N LEU A 191 8.98 31.71 -6.42
CA LEU A 191 10.37 31.49 -6.02
C LEU A 191 11.39 32.08 -7.02
N ILE A 192 11.08 32.05 -8.32
CA ILE A 192 11.98 32.53 -9.38
C ILE A 192 11.66 33.97 -9.84
N GLY A 193 10.63 34.61 -9.28
CA GLY A 193 10.19 35.94 -9.71
C GLY A 193 9.54 35.98 -11.10
N TYR A 194 8.88 34.90 -11.53
CA TYR A 194 8.20 34.82 -12.82
C TYR A 194 6.84 35.53 -12.78
N ASN A 195 6.58 36.42 -13.75
CA ASN A 195 5.38 37.27 -13.80
C ASN A 195 4.12 36.55 -14.31
N SER A 196 3.93 35.28 -13.92
CA SER A 196 2.73 34.50 -14.23
C SER A 196 2.48 33.45 -13.14
N THR A 197 1.25 33.38 -12.65
CA THR A 197 0.79 32.38 -11.67
C THR A 197 0.05 31.22 -12.31
N THR A 198 -0.08 31.22 -13.64
CA THR A 198 -0.83 30.21 -14.42
C THR A 198 0.05 29.41 -15.37
N SER A 199 1.31 29.81 -15.54
CA SER A 199 2.31 29.05 -16.31
C SER A 199 3.74 29.43 -15.89
N ASN A 200 4.69 28.53 -16.09
CA ASN A 200 6.13 28.80 -16.02
C ASN A 200 6.91 27.76 -16.85
N PRO A 201 8.20 27.98 -17.18
CA PRO A 201 8.96 27.05 -18.02
C PRO A 201 9.32 25.72 -17.33
N TYR A 202 9.04 25.58 -16.03
CA TYR A 202 9.40 24.40 -15.24
C TYR A 202 8.23 23.43 -15.02
N ILE A 203 6.99 23.88 -15.23
CA ILE A 203 5.77 23.08 -15.09
C ILE A 203 4.93 23.17 -16.36
N ASN A 204 4.85 22.04 -17.08
CA ASN A 204 4.08 21.91 -18.31
C ASN A 204 3.40 20.53 -18.37
N ASN A 205 2.07 20.53 -18.28
CA ASN A 205 1.27 19.31 -18.30
C ASN A 205 1.35 18.58 -19.64
N THR A 206 1.28 19.34 -20.74
CA THR A 206 1.31 18.79 -22.11
C THR A 206 2.63 18.10 -22.40
N ALA A 207 3.74 18.63 -21.87
CA ALA A 207 5.07 18.06 -22.00
C ALA A 207 5.44 17.06 -20.89
N ASN A 208 4.52 16.70 -20.00
CA ASN A 208 4.80 15.87 -18.82
C ASN A 208 5.99 16.34 -17.99
N LEU A 209 6.15 17.66 -17.85
CA LEU A 209 7.21 18.29 -17.09
C LEU A 209 6.60 18.83 -15.79
N TYR A 210 6.67 18.08 -14.70
CA TYR A 210 6.17 18.48 -13.37
C TYR A 210 6.77 17.59 -12.28
N LEU A 211 6.65 17.98 -11.02
CA LEU A 211 7.01 17.11 -9.90
C LEU A 211 5.87 16.11 -9.63
N ALA A 212 6.23 14.85 -9.56
CA ALA A 212 5.34 13.73 -9.27
C ALA A 212 5.69 13.07 -7.94
N ARG A 213 4.73 12.31 -7.39
CA ARG A 213 4.98 11.42 -6.25
C ARG A 213 5.71 10.19 -6.78
N GLY A 214 7.00 10.09 -6.48
CA GLY A 214 7.80 8.91 -6.73
C GLY A 214 7.76 7.99 -5.51
N HIS A 215 7.67 6.70 -5.73
CA HIS A 215 7.77 5.72 -4.65
C HIS A 215 9.22 5.60 -4.17
N LEU A 216 9.47 5.60 -2.85
CA LEU A 216 10.77 5.22 -2.30
C LEU A 216 10.93 3.69 -2.25
N VAL A 217 9.85 3.01 -1.91
CA VAL A 217 9.71 1.56 -2.08
C VAL A 217 8.68 1.29 -3.16
N ALA A 218 9.07 0.57 -4.22
CA ALA A 218 8.22 0.40 -5.37
C ALA A 218 7.02 -0.49 -5.01
N LYS A 219 5.84 -0.10 -5.54
CA LYS A 219 4.65 -0.96 -5.53
C LYS A 219 4.98 -2.40 -5.97
N ALA A 220 5.81 -2.55 -7.01
CA ALA A 220 6.16 -3.84 -7.57
C ALA A 220 7.00 -4.73 -6.64
N ASP A 221 7.50 -4.20 -5.52
CA ASP A 221 8.28 -4.94 -4.54
C ASP A 221 7.43 -5.84 -3.61
N PHE A 222 6.10 -5.73 -3.72
CA PHE A 222 5.14 -6.46 -2.92
C PHE A 222 4.36 -7.51 -3.70
N ALA A 223 4.10 -8.66 -3.05
CA ALA A 223 3.41 -9.77 -3.66
C ALA A 223 1.91 -9.54 -3.77
N TYR A 224 1.28 -9.00 -2.71
CA TYR A 224 -0.17 -8.83 -2.64
C TYR A 224 -0.61 -7.40 -2.94
N GLY A 225 -1.77 -7.25 -3.59
CA GLY A 225 -2.41 -5.97 -3.87
C GLY A 225 -2.62 -5.10 -2.64
N ALA A 226 -2.99 -5.67 -1.49
CA ALA A 226 -3.10 -4.93 -0.24
C ALA A 226 -1.76 -4.31 0.20
N GLU A 227 -0.66 -5.08 0.13
CA GLU A 227 0.70 -4.58 0.41
C GLU A 227 1.14 -3.53 -0.63
N GLN A 228 0.83 -3.76 -1.91
CA GLN A 228 1.07 -2.82 -3.00
C GLN A 228 0.33 -1.49 -2.80
N ARG A 229 -0.86 -1.50 -2.21
CA ARG A 229 -1.61 -0.27 -1.87
C ARG A 229 -0.98 0.49 -0.70
N ALA A 230 -0.31 -0.21 0.22
CA ALA A 230 0.33 0.41 1.38
C ALA A 230 1.45 1.39 1.00
N THR A 231 2.06 1.21 -0.18
CA THR A 231 3.11 2.12 -0.71
C THR A 231 2.60 3.47 -1.22
N PHE A 232 1.28 3.71 -1.16
CA PHE A 232 0.65 4.97 -1.58
C PHE A 232 0.44 5.95 -0.42
N SER A 233 1.08 5.71 0.71
CA SER A 233 1.23 6.69 1.79
C SER A 233 2.23 7.77 1.39
N MET A 234 1.91 9.04 1.65
CA MET A 234 2.79 10.15 1.26
C MET A 234 4.15 10.09 1.96
N VAL A 235 4.23 9.59 3.21
CA VAL A 235 5.53 9.41 3.90
C VAL A 235 6.41 8.32 3.29
N SER A 236 5.86 7.47 2.40
CA SER A 236 6.63 6.52 1.59
C SER A 236 7.00 7.05 0.19
N ALA A 237 6.77 8.34 -0.06
CA ALA A 237 7.03 8.98 -1.33
C ALA A 237 8.19 9.97 -1.27
N THR A 238 8.80 10.21 -2.41
CA THR A 238 9.71 11.33 -2.67
C THR A 238 9.25 12.13 -3.88
N GLN A 239 9.74 13.35 -4.02
CA GLN A 239 9.44 14.19 -5.17
C GLN A 239 10.34 13.76 -6.34
N THR A 240 9.73 13.39 -7.47
CA THR A 240 10.46 12.99 -8.68
C THR A 240 10.06 13.88 -9.84
N ARG A 241 11.03 14.28 -10.67
CA ARG A 241 10.73 15.05 -11.88
C ARG A 241 10.16 14.10 -12.93
N GLN A 242 8.91 14.31 -13.31
CA GLN A 242 8.37 13.70 -14.52
C GLN A 242 9.01 14.39 -15.72
N SER A 243 9.44 13.61 -16.70
CA SER A 243 9.96 14.09 -17.98
C SER A 243 9.45 13.17 -19.09
N PRO A 244 9.37 13.66 -20.34
CA PRO A 244 9.07 12.79 -21.47
C PRO A 244 10.07 11.63 -21.49
N MET A 245 9.59 10.40 -21.74
CA MET A 245 10.51 9.34 -22.13
C MET A 245 11.23 9.81 -23.40
N GLU A 246 12.55 9.90 -23.37
CA GLU A 246 13.33 9.95 -24.61
C GLU A 246 12.95 8.69 -25.40
N THR A 247 12.24 8.87 -26.51
CA THR A 247 12.10 7.82 -27.51
C THR A 247 13.53 7.45 -27.91
N LYS A 248 13.97 6.25 -27.51
CA LYS A 248 15.18 5.65 -28.06
C LYS A 248 15.01 5.68 -29.57
N HIS A 249 15.77 6.56 -30.24
CA HIS A 249 15.95 6.49 -31.67
C HIS A 249 16.54 5.10 -31.95
N THR A 250 15.71 4.28 -32.59
CA THR A 250 16.09 2.99 -33.17
C THR A 250 16.56 3.23 -34.59
#